data_AF-A0A9E3ZZG8-F1
#
_entry.id   AF-A0A9E3ZZG8-F1
#
_cell.length_a   1.000
_cell.length_b   1.000
_cell.length_c   1.000
_cell.angle_alpha   90.00
_cell.angle_beta   90.00
_cell.angle_gamma   90.00
#
_symmetry.space_group_name_H-M   'P 1'
#
loop_
_entity.id
_entity.type
_entity.pdbx_description
1 polymer ?
#
loop_
_entity_poly.entity_id
_entity_poly.type
_entity_poly.pdbx_seq_one_letter_code
_entity_poly.pdbx_strand_id
1 'polypeptide(L)'
;MSQRLAPESVPLPRTGRWRSAGLALPLLLFIGAAFLAPLASMLTRSVYDPRVADALPQTLERLGEWDGSGLPGEAVYEAAAREILSARGERTLGQVASSVNRIRSGLRSVLTRSGRKLRGAPDGPKRDFLIGLDPAWGEAETWHAIRSAGERVTFRHYLNALDLDRRPGGQVVRQPEERRIYLPLLWRTLVVSLGITGLCLLLGYPIAYLMANSPPRRANWLLLLVLVPFWTSLLVRTTSWIVLLQTQGVVNDLGVALGLLAEDGRIAMIYNMTGTFVAMTHVLLPFMVLPLYSVMRGIPPVHMSAAASLGASPLRAWRRVYWPQTLPGVGAGSLLVFILAIGYYITPALVGGRTGQLISNMIAYHMQTSLNWGLAAALGGVLLVCVTALYLLYDRLVGIERMRLG
;
A
#
# COMPACT_ATOMS: atom_id res chain seq x y z
N MET A 1 -44.09 -41.83 -27.94
CA MET A 1 -43.16 -42.88 -27.47
C MET A 1 -41.80 -42.54 -28.07
N SER A 2 -40.89 -41.79 -27.44
CA SER A 2 -40.18 -42.03 -26.19
C SER A 2 -39.42 -40.74 -25.84
N GLN A 3 -39.76 -40.11 -24.71
CA GLN A 3 -38.99 -39.01 -24.11
C GLN A 3 -37.81 -39.61 -23.35
N ARG A 4 -36.57 -39.30 -23.75
CA ARG A 4 -35.39 -39.59 -22.93
C ARG A 4 -35.29 -38.51 -21.85
N LEU A 5 -35.69 -38.88 -20.64
CA LEU A 5 -35.46 -38.12 -19.41
C LEU A 5 -33.94 -37.96 -19.20
N ALA A 6 -33.50 -36.72 -18.98
CA ALA A 6 -32.16 -36.43 -18.50
C ALA A 6 -32.01 -36.98 -17.06
N PRO A 7 -30.83 -37.50 -16.67
CA PRO A 7 -30.65 -38.01 -15.31
C PRO A 7 -30.69 -36.85 -14.31
N GLU A 8 -31.58 -36.96 -13.32
CA GLU A 8 -31.61 -36.10 -12.15
C GLU A 8 -30.23 -36.05 -11.46
N SER A 9 -29.76 -34.85 -11.16
CA SER A 9 -28.51 -34.63 -10.42
C SER A 9 -28.63 -35.22 -9.01
N VAL A 10 -27.98 -36.36 -8.77
CA VAL A 10 -27.88 -36.98 -7.44
C VAL A 10 -27.19 -35.98 -6.48
N PRO A 11 -27.85 -35.52 -5.40
CA PRO A 11 -27.20 -34.66 -4.42
C PRO A 11 -26.12 -35.46 -3.68
N LEU A 12 -24.88 -34.98 -3.74
CA LEU A 12 -23.74 -35.62 -3.07
C LEU A 12 -24.04 -35.81 -1.56
N PRO A 13 -23.75 -36.99 -0.98
CA PRO A 13 -23.99 -37.26 0.43
C PRO A 13 -23.20 -36.27 1.32
N ARG A 14 -23.82 -35.78 2.40
CA ARG A 14 -23.26 -34.79 3.34
C ARG A 14 -21.88 -35.16 3.91
N THR A 15 -21.51 -36.44 3.90
CA THR A 15 -20.19 -36.96 4.32
C THR A 15 -19.05 -36.65 3.34
N GLY A 16 -19.35 -36.41 2.05
CA GLY A 16 -18.36 -36.01 1.05
C GLY A 16 -17.87 -34.56 1.18
N ARG A 17 -18.70 -33.68 1.77
CA ARG A 17 -18.35 -32.27 2.03
C ARG A 17 -17.27 -32.11 3.10
N TRP A 18 -17.29 -32.94 4.15
CA TRP A 18 -16.28 -32.87 5.21
C TRP A 18 -14.94 -33.47 4.78
N ARG A 19 -14.94 -34.51 3.94
CA ARG A 19 -13.71 -35.06 3.35
C ARG A 19 -13.06 -34.10 2.35
N SER A 20 -13.85 -33.42 1.51
CA SER A 20 -13.35 -32.37 0.61
C SER A 20 -12.89 -31.11 1.36
N ALA A 21 -13.58 -30.71 2.43
CA ALA A 21 -13.12 -29.64 3.32
C ALA A 21 -11.81 -30.01 4.04
N GLY A 22 -11.64 -31.27 4.46
CA GLY A 22 -10.40 -31.79 5.04
C GLY A 22 -9.20 -31.72 4.09
N LEU A 23 -9.42 -31.87 2.78
CA LEU A 23 -8.35 -31.73 1.77
C LEU A 23 -7.89 -30.28 1.58
N ALA A 24 -8.78 -29.30 1.77
CA ALA A 24 -8.45 -27.88 1.70
C ALA A 24 -7.83 -27.35 3.00
N LEU A 25 -8.02 -28.05 4.13
CA LEU A 25 -7.59 -27.59 5.45
C LEU A 25 -6.07 -27.30 5.55
N PRO A 26 -5.15 -28.14 5.05
CA PRO A 26 -3.71 -27.83 5.10
C PRO A 26 -3.36 -26.54 4.34
N LEU A 27 -3.99 -26.32 3.18
CA LEU A 27 -3.80 -25.11 2.38
C LEU A 27 -4.35 -23.87 3.11
N LEU A 28 -5.55 -23.97 3.69
CA LEU A 28 -6.15 -22.87 4.45
C LEU A 28 -5.33 -22.53 5.71
N LEU A 29 -4.82 -23.55 6.42
CA LEU A 29 -3.92 -23.35 7.56
C LEU A 29 -2.61 -22.70 7.13
N PHE A 30 -2.05 -23.13 6.00
CA PHE A 30 -0.85 -22.51 5.43
C PHE A 30 -1.10 -21.05 5.07
N ILE A 31 -2.20 -20.73 4.37
CA ILE A 31 -2.57 -19.34 4.03
C ILE A 31 -2.79 -18.50 5.30
N GLY A 32 -3.49 -19.09 6.28
CA GLY A 32 -3.75 -18.46 7.57
C GLY A 32 -2.46 -18.11 8.32
N ALA A 33 -1.55 -19.08 8.45
CA ALA A 33 -0.30 -18.91 9.18
C ALA A 33 0.74 -18.07 8.43
N ALA A 34 0.87 -18.24 7.12
CA ALA A 34 1.94 -17.60 6.33
C ALA A 34 1.57 -16.19 5.83
N PHE A 35 0.27 -15.88 5.64
CA PHE A 35 -0.16 -14.59 5.09
C PHE A 35 -1.09 -13.83 6.05
N LEU A 36 -2.18 -14.44 6.51
CA LEU A 36 -3.19 -13.73 7.30
C LEU A 36 -2.67 -13.36 8.69
N ALA A 37 -1.97 -14.27 9.38
CA ALA A 37 -1.45 -14.01 10.73
C ALA A 37 -0.37 -12.90 10.74
N PRO A 38 0.65 -12.90 9.86
CA PRO A 38 1.57 -11.76 9.76
C PRO A 38 0.87 -10.45 9.41
N LEU A 39 -0.09 -10.47 8.48
CA LEU A 39 -0.86 -9.28 8.12
C LEU A 39 -1.67 -8.75 9.30
N ALA A 40 -2.39 -9.62 10.02
CA ALA A 40 -3.12 -9.26 11.23
C ALA A 40 -2.17 -8.72 12.30
N SER A 41 -1.02 -9.37 12.51
CA SER A 41 0.01 -8.90 13.45
C SER A 41 0.59 -7.53 13.08
N MET A 42 0.67 -7.22 11.79
CA MET A 42 1.12 -5.92 11.31
C MET A 42 0.02 -4.89 11.52
N LEU A 43 -1.24 -5.22 11.21
CA LEU A 43 -2.38 -4.33 11.44
C LEU A 43 -2.60 -4.05 12.93
N THR A 44 -2.39 -5.01 13.84
CA THR A 44 -2.50 -4.74 15.28
C THR A 44 -1.47 -3.72 15.75
N ARG A 45 -0.26 -3.66 15.15
CA ARG A 45 0.73 -2.61 15.46
C ARG A 45 0.26 -1.19 15.14
N SER A 46 -0.77 -1.03 14.31
CA SER A 46 -1.36 0.30 14.05
C SER A 46 -2.12 0.86 15.26
N VAL A 47 -2.54 -0.01 16.18
CA VAL A 47 -3.32 0.34 17.37
C VAL A 47 -2.57 -0.02 18.66
N TYR A 48 -1.74 -1.05 18.65
CA TYR A 48 -1.05 -1.59 19.82
C TYR A 48 0.47 -1.40 19.72
N ASP A 49 1.04 -0.60 20.62
CA ASP A 49 2.48 -0.37 20.73
C ASP A 49 2.95 -0.41 22.19
N PRO A 50 3.40 -1.57 22.69
CA PRO A 50 3.77 -1.70 24.10
C PRO A 50 5.22 -1.24 24.36
N ARG A 51 5.98 -0.80 23.36
CA ARG A 51 7.44 -0.58 23.49
C ARG A 51 7.84 0.37 24.61
N VAL A 52 7.10 1.47 24.78
CA VAL A 52 7.35 2.43 25.86
C VAL A 52 6.76 1.93 27.17
N ALA A 53 5.60 1.26 27.11
CA ALA A 53 4.93 0.66 28.27
C ALA A 53 5.77 -0.41 28.96
N ASP A 54 6.46 -1.24 28.18
CA ASP A 54 7.30 -2.33 28.67
C ASP A 54 8.68 -1.82 29.12
N ALA A 55 9.16 -0.71 28.55
CA ALA A 55 10.45 -0.13 28.93
C ALA A 55 10.38 0.82 30.13
N LEU A 56 9.23 1.47 30.36
CA LEU A 56 9.00 2.42 31.45
C LEU A 56 7.75 2.08 32.31
N PRO A 57 7.55 0.81 32.75
CA PRO A 57 6.31 0.38 33.38
C PRO A 57 5.97 1.16 34.66
N GLN A 58 6.93 1.33 35.57
CA GLN A 58 6.74 2.00 36.85
C GLN A 58 6.63 3.52 36.71
N THR A 59 7.33 4.10 35.73
CA THR A 59 7.16 5.53 35.42
C THR A 59 5.74 5.80 34.94
N LEU A 60 5.21 4.95 34.06
CA LEU A 60 3.87 5.13 33.50
C LEU A 60 2.77 4.83 34.51
N GLU A 61 2.95 3.84 35.39
CA GLU A 61 2.05 3.57 36.50
C GLU A 61 1.89 4.80 37.40
N ARG A 62 3.00 5.40 37.83
CA ARG A 62 2.99 6.62 38.66
C ARG A 62 2.49 7.86 37.91
N LEU A 63 2.77 7.98 36.61
CA LEU A 63 2.17 9.02 35.77
C LEU A 63 0.66 8.84 35.57
N GLY A 64 0.12 7.63 35.83
CA GLY A 64 -1.30 7.36 35.86
C GLY A 64 -2.00 8.03 37.05
N GLU A 65 -1.32 8.12 38.18
CA GLU A 65 -1.79 8.79 39.41
C GLU A 65 -1.61 10.32 39.36
N TRP A 66 -0.78 10.81 38.44
CA TRP A 66 -0.56 12.24 38.24
C TRP A 66 -1.78 12.93 37.60
N ASP A 67 -2.22 14.02 38.25
CA ASP A 67 -3.36 14.87 37.87
C ASP A 67 -3.20 15.56 36.50
N GLY A 68 -1.98 15.56 35.94
CA GLY A 68 -1.67 16.19 34.67
C GLY A 68 -1.43 17.71 34.78
N SER A 69 -1.34 18.24 36.00
CA SER A 69 -1.04 19.65 36.26
C SER A 69 0.34 19.81 36.89
N GLY A 70 1.07 20.86 36.50
CA GLY A 70 2.41 21.12 37.03
C GLY A 70 3.44 20.01 36.72
N LEU A 71 4.36 19.76 37.66
CA LEU A 71 5.38 18.73 37.54
C LEU A 71 5.02 17.52 38.40
N PRO A 72 5.28 16.29 37.93
CA PRO A 72 5.00 15.10 38.72
C PRO A 72 5.90 15.04 39.97
N GLY A 73 5.49 14.24 40.94
CA GLY A 73 6.24 14.05 42.19
C GLY A 73 7.59 13.35 41.98
N GLU A 74 8.46 13.44 42.99
CA GLU A 74 9.82 12.87 42.97
C GLU A 74 9.85 11.38 42.57
N ALA A 75 8.88 10.61 43.03
CA ALA A 75 8.76 9.18 42.74
C ALA A 75 8.69 8.87 41.23
N VAL A 76 8.13 9.78 40.42
CA VAL A 76 8.10 9.64 38.96
C VAL A 76 9.48 9.86 38.36
N TYR A 77 10.24 10.85 38.85
CA TYR A 77 11.61 11.12 38.40
C TYR A 77 12.56 9.97 38.76
N GLU A 78 12.42 9.39 39.96
CA GLU A 78 13.20 8.23 40.40
C GLU A 78 12.91 6.99 39.55
N ALA A 79 11.63 6.71 39.28
CA ALA A 79 11.23 5.63 38.39
C ALA A 79 11.80 5.81 36.99
N ALA A 80 11.65 7.01 36.41
CA ALA A 80 12.15 7.33 35.08
C ALA A 80 13.67 7.18 35.01
N ALA A 81 14.41 7.68 36.01
CA ALA A 81 15.86 7.56 36.08
C ALA A 81 16.32 6.09 36.08
N ARG A 82 15.67 5.25 36.88
CA ARG A 82 15.98 3.81 36.99
C ARG A 82 15.67 3.07 35.69
N GLU A 83 14.50 3.32 35.12
CA GLU A 83 14.04 2.62 33.90
C GLU A 83 14.78 3.09 32.65
N ILE A 84 15.15 4.38 32.55
CA ILE A 84 16.03 4.88 31.47
C ILE A 84 17.40 4.17 31.51
N LEU A 85 17.95 3.91 32.70
CA LEU A 85 19.20 3.15 32.85
C LEU A 85 19.04 1.69 32.44
N SER A 86 17.96 1.02 32.86
CA SER A 86 17.63 -0.35 32.46
C SER A 86 17.42 -0.46 30.94
N ALA A 87 16.57 0.39 30.36
CA ALA A 87 16.31 0.43 28.92
C ALA A 87 17.58 0.71 28.10
N ARG A 88 18.55 1.45 28.65
CA ARG A 88 19.86 1.60 28.01
C ARG A 88 20.65 0.30 28.05
N GLY A 89 20.70 -0.38 29.19
CA GLY A 89 21.36 -1.67 29.36
C GLY A 89 20.83 -2.72 28.37
N GLU A 90 19.52 -2.74 28.16
CA GLU A 90 18.81 -3.61 27.23
C GLU A 90 18.85 -3.14 25.76
N ARG A 91 19.48 -1.99 25.48
CA ARG A 91 19.55 -1.36 24.14
C ARG A 91 18.18 -0.97 23.55
N THR A 92 17.15 -0.81 24.37
CA THR A 92 15.79 -0.41 23.99
C THR A 92 15.55 1.11 24.09
N LEU A 93 16.39 1.84 24.85
CA LEU A 93 16.26 3.29 25.07
C LEU A 93 16.17 4.10 23.76
N GLY A 94 16.88 3.69 22.71
CA GLY A 94 16.82 4.40 21.42
C GLY A 94 15.44 4.34 20.77
N GLN A 95 14.71 3.25 20.95
CA GLN A 95 13.35 3.07 20.45
C GLN A 95 12.37 3.90 21.28
N VAL A 96 12.48 3.83 22.62
CA VAL A 96 11.68 4.66 23.55
C VAL A 96 11.86 6.14 23.26
N ALA A 97 13.11 6.60 23.15
CA ALA A 97 13.46 7.97 22.84
C ALA A 97 12.91 8.41 21.48
N SER A 98 12.88 7.52 20.50
CA SER A 98 12.29 7.81 19.18
C SER A 98 10.77 7.89 19.25
N SER A 99 10.10 7.03 20.02
CA SER A 99 8.64 7.06 20.20
C SER A 99 8.20 8.34 20.90
N VAL A 100 8.84 8.70 22.01
CA VAL A 100 8.56 9.94 22.76
C VAL A 100 8.83 11.18 21.89
N ASN A 101 9.91 11.15 21.07
CA ASN A 101 10.25 12.25 20.18
C ASN A 101 9.23 12.49 19.05
N ARG A 102 8.45 11.47 18.66
CA ARG A 102 7.38 11.65 17.67
C ARG A 102 6.22 12.47 18.22
N ILE A 103 6.01 12.42 19.53
CA ILE A 103 4.98 13.21 20.21
C ILE A 103 5.50 14.63 20.42
N ARG A 104 6.74 14.76 20.91
CA ARG A 104 7.39 16.05 21.12
C ARG A 104 8.83 16.03 20.63
N SER A 105 9.10 16.83 19.59
CA SER A 105 10.44 16.95 19.00
C SER A 105 11.46 17.43 20.03
N GLY A 106 12.66 16.87 20.00
CA GLY A 106 13.77 17.20 20.90
C GLY A 106 13.94 16.18 22.03
N LEU A 107 12.88 15.45 22.43
CA LEU A 107 12.96 14.51 23.54
C LEU A 107 13.89 13.30 23.29
N ARG A 108 14.24 13.01 22.03
CA ARG A 108 15.22 11.95 21.73
C ARG A 108 16.59 12.29 22.32
N SER A 109 17.07 13.52 22.16
CA SER A 109 18.38 13.94 22.68
C SER A 109 18.35 14.01 24.20
N VAL A 110 17.24 14.46 24.78
CA VAL A 110 17.00 14.52 26.23
C VAL A 110 17.14 13.12 26.85
N LEU A 111 16.33 12.15 26.40
CA LEU A 111 16.35 10.77 26.93
C LEU A 111 17.70 10.08 26.73
N THR A 112 18.31 10.24 25.55
CA THR A 112 19.62 9.62 25.27
C THR A 112 20.78 10.27 26.03
N ARG A 113 20.72 11.58 26.32
CA ARG A 113 21.67 12.27 27.19
C ARG A 113 21.46 11.86 28.64
N SER A 114 20.22 11.83 29.14
CA SER A 114 19.90 11.36 30.48
C SER A 114 20.42 9.96 30.72
N GLY A 115 20.14 9.01 29.83
CA GLY A 115 20.67 7.66 29.95
C GLY A 115 22.20 7.58 29.93
N ARG A 116 22.92 8.56 29.35
CA ARG A 116 24.40 8.61 29.40
C ARG A 116 24.92 9.08 30.75
N LYS A 117 24.27 10.09 31.32
CA LYS A 117 24.73 10.78 32.54
C LYS A 117 24.20 10.15 33.83
N LEU A 118 23.08 9.43 33.77
CA LEU A 118 22.45 8.78 34.93
C LEU A 118 23.32 7.74 35.64
N ARG A 119 24.35 7.16 34.98
CA ARG A 119 25.28 6.22 35.64
C ARG A 119 26.15 6.87 36.72
N GLY A 120 26.38 8.17 36.61
CA GLY A 120 27.12 8.96 37.60
C GLY A 120 26.21 9.89 38.40
N ALA A 121 24.92 9.60 38.46
CA ALA A 121 23.99 10.41 39.23
C ALA A 121 24.26 10.24 40.74
N PRO A 122 24.33 11.32 41.53
CA PRO A 122 24.52 11.24 42.97
C PRO A 122 23.36 10.52 43.66
N ASP A 123 23.61 9.89 44.80
CA ASP A 123 22.57 9.32 45.64
C ASP A 123 21.70 10.44 46.22
N GLY A 124 20.38 10.35 46.02
CA GLY A 124 19.42 11.39 46.38
C GLY A 124 18.34 11.62 45.31
N PRO A 125 17.50 12.67 45.50
CA PRO A 125 16.41 13.04 44.60
C PRO A 125 16.90 13.18 43.15
N LYS A 126 16.19 12.55 42.21
CA LYS A 126 16.51 12.55 40.79
C LYS A 126 15.87 13.70 40.03
N ARG A 127 14.89 14.41 40.60
CA ARG A 127 14.25 15.56 39.95
C ARG A 127 15.21 16.66 39.59
N ASP A 128 15.90 17.22 40.58
CA ASP A 128 16.82 18.35 40.37
C ASP A 128 17.99 17.94 39.48
N PHE A 129 18.45 16.69 39.60
CA PHE A 129 19.48 16.14 38.73
C PHE A 129 19.02 16.07 37.27
N LEU A 130 17.83 15.52 36.98
CA LEU A 130 17.30 15.42 35.63
C LEU A 130 17.03 16.80 35.02
N ILE A 131 16.46 17.73 35.79
CA ILE A 131 16.24 19.13 35.37
C ILE A 131 17.59 19.83 35.09
N GLY A 132 18.60 19.60 35.93
CA GLY A 132 19.96 20.11 35.72
C GLY A 132 20.68 19.54 34.49
N LEU A 133 20.30 18.34 34.02
CA LEU A 133 20.84 17.75 32.79
C LEU A 133 20.23 18.34 31.52
N ASP A 134 18.93 18.63 31.55
CA ASP A 134 18.21 19.26 30.46
C ASP A 134 16.92 19.94 30.98
N PRO A 135 16.70 21.24 30.69
CA PRO A 135 15.51 21.98 31.13
C PRO A 135 14.19 21.32 30.75
N ALA A 136 14.16 20.51 29.67
CA ALA A 136 12.95 19.81 29.24
C ALA A 136 12.35 18.89 30.33
N TRP A 137 13.15 18.37 31.27
CA TRP A 137 12.63 17.58 32.39
C TRP A 137 11.85 18.41 33.42
N GLY A 138 12.02 19.74 33.39
CA GLY A 138 11.28 20.71 34.20
C GLY A 138 10.01 21.20 33.53
N GLU A 139 9.58 20.60 32.43
CA GLU A 139 8.39 20.98 31.68
C GLU A 139 7.34 19.86 31.74
N ALA A 140 6.10 20.20 32.11
CA ALA A 140 4.97 19.26 32.18
C ALA A 140 4.72 18.52 30.85
N GLU A 141 4.96 19.20 29.73
CA GLU A 141 4.83 18.68 28.36
C GLU A 141 5.71 17.45 28.10
N THR A 142 6.87 17.34 28.75
CA THR A 142 7.73 16.14 28.64
C THR A 142 7.06 14.93 29.26
N TRP A 143 6.43 15.12 30.41
CA TRP A 143 5.72 14.05 31.12
C TRP A 143 4.43 13.65 30.43
N HIS A 144 3.69 14.61 29.85
CA HIS A 144 2.58 14.31 28.95
C HIS A 144 3.02 13.53 27.72
N ALA A 145 4.17 13.87 27.13
CA ALA A 145 4.72 13.15 25.99
C ALA A 145 5.13 11.72 26.36
N ILE A 146 5.76 11.50 27.52
CA ILE A 146 6.10 10.15 28.02
C ILE A 146 4.83 9.34 28.29
N ARG A 147 3.85 9.92 29.00
CA ARG A 147 2.56 9.28 29.29
C ARG A 147 1.82 8.87 28.01
N SER A 148 1.72 9.78 27.04
CA SER A 148 1.05 9.52 25.76
C SER A 148 1.81 8.51 24.90
N ALA A 149 3.16 8.50 24.96
CA ALA A 149 3.95 7.48 24.25
C ALA A 149 3.83 6.09 24.88
N GLY A 150 3.51 6.02 26.17
CA GLY A 150 3.31 4.80 26.94
C GLY A 150 1.93 4.17 26.83
N GLU A 151 0.98 4.80 26.12
CA GLU A 151 -0.33 4.22 25.86
C GLU A 151 -0.18 2.92 25.04
N ARG A 152 -0.46 1.77 25.67
CA ARG A 152 -0.41 0.46 24.98
C ARG A 152 -1.34 0.40 23.77
N VAL A 153 -2.49 1.09 23.84
CA VAL A 153 -3.50 1.17 22.79
C VAL A 153 -3.65 2.63 22.36
N THR A 154 -3.38 2.94 21.10
CA THR A 154 -3.41 4.31 20.57
C THR A 154 -4.05 4.37 19.18
N PHE A 155 -4.93 5.35 18.97
CA PHE A 155 -5.50 5.65 17.64
C PHE A 155 -4.70 6.74 16.89
N ARG A 156 -3.60 7.23 17.49
CA ARG A 156 -2.83 8.36 16.95
C ARG A 156 -2.23 8.07 15.58
N HIS A 157 -1.86 6.82 15.30
CA HIS A 157 -1.33 6.44 13.99
C HIS A 157 -2.35 6.62 12.87
N TYR A 158 -3.63 6.31 13.12
CA TYR A 158 -4.71 6.55 12.16
C TYR A 158 -5.03 8.04 12.01
N LEU A 159 -5.01 8.81 13.10
CA LEU A 159 -5.13 10.26 13.01
C LEU A 159 -4.03 10.84 12.11
N ASN A 160 -2.77 10.46 12.37
CA ASN A 160 -1.64 10.92 11.57
C ASN A 160 -1.75 10.49 10.10
N ALA A 161 -2.22 9.28 9.82
CA ALA A 161 -2.47 8.80 8.46
C ALA A 161 -3.54 9.63 7.71
N LEU A 162 -4.41 10.32 8.44
CA LEU A 162 -5.44 11.23 7.92
C LEU A 162 -5.05 12.71 8.06
N ASP A 163 -3.75 13.00 8.25
CA ASP A 163 -3.21 14.36 8.45
C ASP A 163 -3.79 15.10 9.68
N LEU A 164 -4.20 14.34 10.71
CA LEU A 164 -4.70 14.81 12.01
C LEU A 164 -3.71 14.47 13.13
N ASP A 165 -3.73 15.23 14.22
CA ASP A 165 -3.01 14.91 15.46
C ASP A 165 -3.92 15.13 16.68
N ARG A 166 -3.53 14.54 17.81
CA ARG A 166 -4.17 14.75 19.11
C ARG A 166 -3.26 15.59 20.00
N ARG A 167 -3.75 16.77 20.43
CA ARG A 167 -3.02 17.62 21.39
C ARG A 167 -3.01 17.00 22.80
N PRO A 168 -2.11 17.42 23.70
CA PRO A 168 -2.06 16.97 25.09
C PRO A 168 -3.41 17.07 25.84
N GLY A 169 -4.24 18.08 25.52
CA GLY A 169 -5.60 18.24 26.07
C GLY A 169 -6.69 17.38 25.39
N GLY A 170 -6.32 16.38 24.60
CA GLY A 170 -7.24 15.42 23.99
C GLY A 170 -7.95 15.89 22.71
N GLN A 171 -7.88 17.18 22.36
CA GLN A 171 -8.46 17.74 21.15
C GLN A 171 -7.77 17.23 19.88
N VAL A 172 -8.57 16.84 18.88
CA VAL A 172 -8.07 16.45 17.56
C VAL A 172 -7.97 17.69 16.68
N VAL A 173 -6.78 17.96 16.17
CA VAL A 173 -6.49 19.12 15.32
C VAL A 173 -5.86 18.67 14.01
N ARG A 174 -5.99 19.45 12.95
CA ARG A 174 -5.25 19.21 11.71
C ARG A 174 -3.76 19.48 11.93
N GLN A 175 -2.91 18.64 11.35
CA GLN A 175 -1.46 18.84 11.35
C GLN A 175 -1.11 20.18 10.67
N PRO A 176 0.09 20.77 10.91
CA PRO A 176 0.60 21.90 10.13
C PRO A 176 0.70 21.57 8.64
N GLU A 177 0.57 22.57 7.76
CA GLU A 177 0.53 22.35 6.30
C GLU A 177 1.73 21.58 5.75
N GLU A 178 2.93 21.80 6.31
CA GLU A 178 4.13 21.08 5.85
C GLU A 178 4.09 19.57 6.16
N ARG A 179 3.22 19.14 7.09
CA ARG A 179 3.08 17.73 7.51
C ARG A 179 1.85 17.05 6.91
N ARG A 180 0.97 17.79 6.22
CA ARG A 180 -0.25 17.24 5.59
C ARG A 180 0.06 16.59 4.24
N ILE A 181 0.73 15.45 4.28
CA ILE A 181 1.21 14.78 3.07
C ILE A 181 0.41 13.52 2.73
N TYR A 182 -0.27 12.89 3.69
CA TYR A 182 -0.80 11.54 3.49
C TYR A 182 -2.11 11.53 2.70
N LEU A 183 -3.06 12.44 2.98
CA LEU A 183 -4.30 12.53 2.21
C LEU A 183 -4.05 12.94 0.74
N PRO A 184 -3.21 13.95 0.44
CA PRO A 184 -2.84 14.27 -0.94
C PRO A 184 -2.17 13.10 -1.67
N LEU A 185 -1.29 12.35 -0.98
CA LEU A 185 -0.64 11.18 -1.55
C LEU A 185 -1.62 10.03 -1.78
N LEU A 186 -2.57 9.80 -0.87
CA LEU A 186 -3.62 8.79 -1.03
C LEU A 186 -4.49 9.09 -2.25
N TRP A 187 -4.95 10.34 -2.37
CA TRP A 187 -5.72 10.78 -3.54
C TRP A 187 -4.93 10.65 -4.83
N ARG A 188 -3.66 11.08 -4.82
CA ARG A 188 -2.75 10.93 -5.96
C ARG A 188 -2.58 9.46 -6.34
N THR A 189 -2.40 8.56 -5.37
CA THR A 189 -2.33 7.11 -5.64
C THR A 189 -3.59 6.61 -6.32
N LEU A 190 -4.78 6.97 -5.85
CA LEU A 190 -6.03 6.56 -6.49
C LEU A 190 -6.12 7.04 -7.95
N VAL A 191 -5.84 8.33 -8.20
CA VAL A 191 -5.89 8.93 -9.55
C VAL A 191 -4.86 8.30 -10.47
N VAL A 192 -3.61 8.15 -10.01
CA VAL A 192 -2.52 7.57 -10.80
C VAL A 192 -2.79 6.10 -11.11
N SER A 193 -3.23 5.31 -10.13
CA SER A 193 -3.58 3.91 -10.34
C SER A 193 -4.74 3.75 -11.32
N LEU A 194 -5.80 4.57 -11.22
CA LEU A 194 -6.88 4.59 -12.21
C LEU A 194 -6.39 4.99 -13.61
N GLY A 195 -5.53 6.00 -13.70
CA GLY A 195 -4.96 6.44 -14.97
C GLY A 195 -4.11 5.34 -15.63
N ILE A 196 -3.27 4.65 -14.85
CA ILE A 196 -2.48 3.52 -15.34
C ILE A 196 -3.39 2.37 -15.78
N THR A 197 -4.42 2.04 -15.00
CA THR A 197 -5.42 1.04 -15.40
C THR A 197 -6.09 1.41 -16.72
N GLY A 198 -6.46 2.68 -16.89
CA GLY A 198 -7.03 3.20 -18.14
C GLY A 198 -6.08 3.09 -19.32
N LEU A 199 -4.80 3.43 -19.15
CA LEU A 199 -3.77 3.28 -20.19
C LEU A 199 -3.52 1.81 -20.53
N CYS A 200 -3.44 0.94 -19.53
CA CYS A 200 -3.33 -0.51 -19.74
C CYS A 200 -4.53 -1.06 -20.48
N LEU A 201 -5.76 -0.60 -20.18
CA LEU A 201 -6.97 -1.01 -20.90
C LEU A 201 -6.94 -0.51 -22.35
N LEU A 202 -6.60 0.76 -22.55
CA LEU A 202 -6.53 1.39 -23.87
C LEU A 202 -5.55 0.66 -24.80
N LEU A 203 -4.37 0.27 -24.28
CA LEU A 203 -3.36 -0.45 -25.05
C LEU A 203 -3.60 -1.97 -25.06
N GLY A 204 -4.07 -2.53 -23.97
CA GLY A 204 -4.25 -3.98 -23.79
C GLY A 204 -5.46 -4.52 -24.53
N TYR A 205 -6.54 -3.75 -24.66
CA TYR A 205 -7.74 -4.13 -25.41
C TYR A 205 -7.47 -4.45 -26.88
N PRO A 206 -6.81 -3.58 -27.69
CA PRO A 206 -6.52 -3.90 -29.09
C PRO A 206 -5.56 -5.08 -29.22
N ILE A 207 -4.58 -5.23 -28.32
CA ILE A 207 -3.66 -6.37 -28.30
C ILE A 207 -4.43 -7.67 -28.06
N ALA A 208 -5.27 -7.72 -27.03
CA ALA A 208 -6.09 -8.87 -26.70
C ALA A 208 -7.08 -9.22 -27.82
N TYR A 209 -7.71 -8.20 -28.42
CA TYR A 209 -8.60 -8.37 -29.56
C TYR A 209 -7.87 -8.96 -30.77
N LEU A 210 -6.68 -8.44 -31.10
CA LEU A 210 -5.85 -8.98 -32.18
C LEU A 210 -5.45 -10.43 -31.92
N MET A 211 -5.06 -10.75 -30.69
CA MET A 211 -4.71 -12.11 -30.29
C MET A 211 -5.89 -13.07 -30.41
N ALA A 212 -7.09 -12.68 -29.95
CA ALA A 212 -8.28 -13.51 -29.95
C ALA A 212 -8.80 -13.82 -31.37
N ASN A 213 -8.61 -12.89 -32.32
CA ASN A 213 -9.09 -13.01 -33.69
C ASN A 213 -8.00 -13.45 -34.70
N SER A 214 -6.80 -13.76 -34.23
CA SER A 214 -5.68 -14.19 -35.09
C SER A 214 -5.58 -15.71 -35.20
N PRO A 215 -4.99 -16.25 -36.29
CA PRO A 215 -4.66 -17.66 -36.40
C PRO A 215 -3.80 -18.14 -35.22
N PRO A 216 -3.92 -19.41 -34.78
CA PRO A 216 -3.24 -19.91 -33.56
C PRO A 216 -1.74 -19.62 -33.51
N ARG A 217 -1.04 -19.71 -34.66
CA ARG A 217 0.39 -19.40 -34.75
C ARG A 217 0.71 -17.94 -34.40
N ARG A 218 -0.06 -16.99 -34.94
CA ARG A 218 0.12 -15.55 -34.66
C ARG A 218 -0.28 -15.21 -33.23
N ALA A 219 -1.37 -15.79 -32.74
CA ALA A 219 -1.81 -15.62 -31.35
C ALA A 219 -0.74 -16.08 -30.35
N ASN A 220 -0.09 -17.23 -30.61
CA ASN A 220 0.99 -17.73 -29.75
C ASN A 220 2.23 -16.81 -29.77
N TRP A 221 2.61 -16.26 -30.93
CA TRP A 221 3.70 -15.29 -31.00
C TRP A 221 3.40 -14.00 -30.25
N LEU A 222 2.19 -13.46 -30.40
CA LEU A 222 1.75 -12.27 -29.66
C LEU A 222 1.70 -12.54 -28.15
N LEU A 223 1.21 -13.70 -27.74
CA LEU A 223 1.22 -14.13 -26.33
C LEU A 223 2.64 -14.21 -25.79
N LEU A 224 3.58 -14.77 -26.57
CA LEU A 224 4.99 -14.81 -26.20
C LEU A 224 5.53 -13.40 -25.99
N LEU A 225 5.31 -12.48 -26.94
CA LEU A 225 5.76 -11.08 -26.83
C LEU A 225 5.21 -10.37 -25.58
N VAL A 226 3.94 -10.60 -25.24
CA VAL A 226 3.31 -10.06 -24.02
C VAL A 226 3.93 -10.67 -22.76
N LEU A 227 4.39 -11.92 -22.81
CA LEU A 227 4.97 -12.63 -21.68
C LEU A 227 6.48 -12.40 -21.52
N VAL A 228 7.22 -12.01 -22.56
CA VAL A 228 8.68 -11.73 -22.50
C VAL A 228 9.07 -10.86 -21.28
N PRO A 229 8.33 -9.78 -20.91
CA PRO A 229 8.70 -8.95 -19.78
C PRO A 229 8.72 -9.66 -18.43
N PHE A 230 8.04 -10.81 -18.28
CA PHE A 230 8.08 -11.60 -17.04
C PHE A 230 9.37 -12.37 -16.84
N TRP A 231 10.09 -12.67 -17.93
CA TRP A 231 11.34 -13.43 -17.90
C TRP A 231 12.53 -12.55 -17.51
N THR A 232 12.33 -11.23 -17.47
CA THR A 232 13.35 -10.25 -17.12
C THR A 232 13.07 -9.66 -15.75
N SER A 233 14.15 -9.40 -14.99
CA SER A 233 14.03 -8.79 -13.67
C SER A 233 13.35 -7.42 -13.74
N LEU A 234 12.47 -7.17 -12.76
CA LEU A 234 11.81 -5.88 -12.60
C LEU A 234 12.81 -4.72 -12.54
N LEU A 235 13.90 -4.91 -11.81
CA LEU A 235 14.92 -3.88 -11.64
C LEU A 235 15.58 -3.55 -12.97
N VAL A 236 15.97 -4.57 -13.74
CA VAL A 236 16.58 -4.40 -15.07
C VAL A 236 15.65 -3.61 -15.98
N ARG A 237 14.37 -4.00 -16.05
CA ARG A 237 13.37 -3.28 -16.85
C ARG A 237 13.18 -1.84 -16.41
N THR A 238 13.17 -1.59 -15.10
CA THR A 238 13.03 -0.24 -14.55
C THR A 238 14.26 0.61 -14.88
N THR A 239 15.48 0.07 -14.75
CA THR A 239 16.72 0.76 -15.13
C THR A 239 16.81 1.01 -16.63
N SER A 240 16.32 0.08 -17.47
CA SER A 240 16.22 0.31 -18.91
C SER A 240 15.30 1.49 -19.23
N TRP A 241 14.14 1.59 -18.57
CA TRP A 241 13.27 2.76 -18.71
C TRP A 241 13.92 4.05 -18.22
N ILE A 242 14.73 4.01 -17.16
CA ILE A 242 15.50 5.18 -16.72
C ILE A 242 16.38 5.67 -17.88
N VAL A 243 17.21 4.79 -18.47
CA VAL A 243 18.12 5.14 -19.56
C VAL A 243 17.38 5.64 -20.81
N LEU A 244 16.30 4.97 -21.21
CA LEU A 244 15.53 5.33 -22.40
C LEU A 244 14.84 6.69 -22.28
N LEU A 245 14.33 7.03 -21.08
CA LEU A 245 13.54 8.25 -20.82
C LEU A 245 14.39 9.41 -20.28
N GLN A 246 15.71 9.27 -20.20
CA GLN A 246 16.58 10.40 -19.88
C GLN A 246 16.43 11.51 -20.93
N THR A 247 16.78 12.73 -20.55
CA THR A 247 16.79 13.88 -21.47
C THR A 247 17.67 13.63 -22.69
N GLN A 248 18.81 12.96 -22.50
CA GLN A 248 19.73 12.49 -23.55
C GLN A 248 19.55 10.99 -23.84
N GLY A 249 18.35 10.47 -23.61
CA GLY A 249 18.00 9.07 -23.83
C GLY A 249 17.44 8.84 -25.24
N VAL A 250 17.39 7.58 -25.63
CA VAL A 250 16.97 7.11 -26.96
C VAL A 250 15.62 7.70 -27.40
N VAL A 251 14.66 7.87 -26.49
CA VAL A 251 13.33 8.40 -26.84
C VAL A 251 13.42 9.87 -27.26
N ASN A 252 14.20 10.68 -26.56
CA ASN A 252 14.43 12.08 -26.94
C ASN A 252 15.24 12.16 -28.23
N ASP A 253 16.27 11.33 -28.39
CA ASP A 253 17.11 11.32 -29.59
C ASP A 253 16.33 10.97 -30.85
N LEU A 254 15.43 9.97 -30.77
CA LEU A 254 14.50 9.65 -31.85
C LEU A 254 13.53 10.80 -32.13
N GLY A 255 13.05 11.49 -31.09
CA GLY A 255 12.20 12.68 -31.25
C GLY A 255 12.89 13.82 -31.99
N VAL A 256 14.18 14.06 -31.70
CA VAL A 256 15.00 15.04 -32.41
C VAL A 256 15.27 14.58 -33.85
N ALA A 257 15.63 13.32 -34.06
CA ALA A 257 15.88 12.76 -35.39
C ALA A 257 14.65 12.79 -36.31
N LEU A 258 13.45 12.62 -35.76
CA LEU A 258 12.18 12.71 -36.48
C LEU A 258 11.68 14.16 -36.66
N GLY A 259 12.41 15.17 -36.14
CA GLY A 259 12.01 16.58 -36.20
C GLY A 259 10.82 16.94 -35.30
N LEU A 260 10.43 16.05 -34.38
CA LEU A 260 9.35 16.28 -33.41
C LEU A 260 9.80 17.15 -32.23
N LEU A 261 11.09 17.14 -31.93
CA LEU A 261 11.72 17.92 -30.86
C LEU A 261 12.90 18.72 -31.41
N ALA A 262 13.08 19.93 -30.90
CA ALA A 262 14.33 20.67 -31.10
C ALA A 262 15.44 20.11 -30.20
N GLU A 263 16.69 20.31 -30.59
CA GLU A 263 17.86 19.81 -29.83
C GLU A 263 17.91 20.40 -28.40
N ASP A 264 17.49 21.67 -28.26
CA ASP A 264 17.35 22.39 -26.99
C ASP A 264 15.99 22.16 -26.31
N GLY A 265 15.03 21.55 -27.02
CA GLY A 265 13.64 21.32 -26.59
C GLY A 265 13.39 19.93 -26.00
N ARG A 266 14.45 19.20 -25.61
CA ARG A 266 14.34 17.84 -25.05
C ARG A 266 13.51 17.82 -23.77
N ILE A 267 12.63 16.82 -23.65
CA ILE A 267 11.67 16.74 -22.56
C ILE A 267 12.23 15.87 -21.44
N ALA A 268 12.17 16.34 -20.20
CA ALA A 268 12.45 15.54 -19.02
C ALA A 268 11.30 14.53 -18.80
N MET A 269 11.50 13.26 -19.18
CA MET A 269 10.49 12.20 -19.06
C MET A 269 10.74 11.25 -17.88
N ILE A 270 11.82 11.46 -17.13
CA ILE A 270 12.24 10.62 -16.00
C ILE A 270 12.35 11.44 -14.71
N TYR A 271 12.28 10.76 -13.56
CA TYR A 271 12.21 11.35 -12.22
C TYR A 271 10.99 12.25 -12.01
N ASN A 272 9.90 11.90 -12.69
CA ASN A 272 8.62 12.58 -12.60
C ASN A 272 7.42 11.65 -12.81
N MET A 273 6.23 12.24 -12.76
CA MET A 273 4.98 11.50 -12.94
C MET A 273 4.86 10.81 -14.30
N THR A 274 5.36 11.43 -15.38
CA THR A 274 5.32 10.86 -16.74
C THR A 274 6.09 9.54 -16.80
N GLY A 275 7.31 9.50 -16.24
CA GLY A 275 8.11 8.29 -16.15
C GLY A 275 7.40 7.18 -15.37
N THR A 276 6.66 7.55 -14.33
CA THR A 276 5.84 6.63 -13.53
C THR A 276 4.73 6.01 -14.37
N PHE A 277 3.96 6.82 -15.11
CA PHE A 277 2.91 6.31 -16.01
C PHE A 277 3.48 5.38 -17.09
N VAL A 278 4.57 5.78 -17.76
CA VAL A 278 5.15 4.98 -18.84
C VAL A 278 5.67 3.63 -18.32
N ALA A 279 6.51 3.65 -17.30
CA ALA A 279 7.12 2.44 -16.77
C ALA A 279 6.07 1.50 -16.15
N MET A 280 5.14 2.03 -15.34
CA MET A 280 4.10 1.21 -14.72
C MET A 280 3.10 0.67 -15.73
N THR A 281 2.73 1.43 -16.77
CA THR A 281 1.84 0.93 -17.84
C THR A 281 2.49 -0.26 -18.52
N HIS A 282 3.76 -0.17 -18.93
CA HIS A 282 4.48 -1.29 -19.51
C HIS A 282 4.57 -2.48 -18.53
N VAL A 283 4.75 -2.21 -17.23
CA VAL A 283 4.85 -3.27 -16.23
C VAL A 283 3.54 -4.01 -16.01
N LEU A 284 2.43 -3.30 -16.04
CA LEU A 284 1.12 -3.85 -15.71
C LEU A 284 0.33 -4.27 -16.94
N LEU A 285 0.74 -3.88 -18.16
CA LEU A 285 0.06 -4.20 -19.42
C LEU A 285 -0.27 -5.70 -19.57
N PRO A 286 0.64 -6.65 -19.29
CA PRO A 286 0.31 -8.06 -19.45
C PRO A 286 -0.84 -8.53 -18.54
N PHE A 287 -0.95 -7.97 -17.34
CA PHE A 287 -2.03 -8.29 -16.40
C PHE A 287 -3.41 -7.77 -16.86
N MET A 288 -3.44 -6.79 -17.77
CA MET A 288 -4.67 -6.39 -18.47
C MET A 288 -4.97 -7.32 -19.66
N VAL A 289 -3.94 -7.64 -20.45
CA VAL A 289 -4.10 -8.42 -21.69
C VAL A 289 -4.59 -9.84 -21.40
N LEU A 290 -4.08 -10.51 -20.37
CA LEU A 290 -4.40 -11.92 -20.11
C LEU A 290 -5.89 -12.15 -19.77
N PRO A 291 -6.52 -11.42 -18.84
CA PRO A 291 -7.96 -11.57 -18.57
C PRO A 291 -8.82 -11.20 -19.78
N LEU A 292 -8.47 -10.14 -20.50
CA LEU A 292 -9.17 -9.74 -21.73
C LEU A 292 -9.12 -10.84 -22.79
N TYR A 293 -7.91 -11.36 -23.06
CA TYR A 293 -7.71 -12.43 -24.04
C TYR A 293 -8.46 -13.70 -23.65
N SER A 294 -8.47 -14.07 -22.37
CA SER A 294 -9.19 -15.25 -21.88
C SER A 294 -10.68 -15.18 -22.16
N VAL A 295 -11.30 -14.00 -22.00
CA VAL A 295 -12.73 -13.81 -22.28
C VAL A 295 -12.97 -13.71 -23.78
N MET A 296 -12.19 -12.89 -24.49
CA MET A 296 -12.35 -12.64 -25.92
C MET A 296 -12.21 -13.90 -26.78
N ARG A 297 -11.29 -14.80 -26.41
CA ARG A 297 -11.10 -16.08 -27.12
C ARG A 297 -12.31 -17.01 -26.98
N GLY A 298 -13.11 -16.86 -25.93
CA GLY A 298 -14.32 -17.63 -25.70
C GLY A 298 -15.52 -17.16 -26.53
N ILE A 299 -15.45 -15.97 -27.16
CA ILE A 299 -16.56 -15.39 -27.93
C ILE A 299 -16.65 -16.06 -29.30
N PRO A 300 -17.77 -16.74 -29.63
CA PRO A 300 -17.95 -17.36 -30.94
C PRO A 300 -17.92 -16.32 -32.08
N PRO A 301 -17.14 -16.55 -33.16
CA PRO A 301 -17.05 -15.61 -34.29
C PRO A 301 -18.40 -15.43 -35.02
N VAL A 302 -19.28 -16.43 -34.92
CA VAL A 302 -20.63 -16.41 -35.52
C VAL A 302 -21.50 -15.25 -35.02
N HIS A 303 -21.26 -14.73 -33.82
CA HIS A 303 -22.03 -13.60 -33.28
C HIS A 303 -21.90 -12.33 -34.15
N MET A 304 -20.71 -12.09 -34.70
CA MET A 304 -20.48 -10.95 -35.60
C MET A 304 -21.14 -11.17 -36.96
N SER A 305 -21.04 -12.38 -37.52
CA SER A 305 -21.66 -12.73 -38.80
C SER A 305 -23.20 -12.71 -38.72
N ALA A 306 -23.77 -13.16 -37.61
CA ALA A 306 -25.21 -13.10 -37.37
C ALA A 306 -25.72 -11.66 -37.29
N ALA A 307 -25.00 -10.79 -36.57
CA ALA A 307 -25.33 -9.37 -36.49
C ALA A 307 -25.26 -8.68 -37.87
N ALA A 308 -24.23 -8.99 -38.66
CA ALA A 308 -24.08 -8.48 -40.02
C ALA A 308 -25.24 -8.93 -40.93
N SER A 309 -25.69 -10.18 -40.80
CA SER A 309 -26.82 -10.73 -41.56
C SER A 309 -28.16 -10.04 -41.24
N LEU A 310 -28.29 -9.48 -40.03
CA LEU A 310 -29.44 -8.66 -39.62
C LEU A 310 -29.30 -7.17 -40.04
N GLY A 311 -28.35 -6.84 -40.91
CA GLY A 311 -28.13 -5.49 -41.43
C GLY A 311 -27.32 -4.57 -40.50
N ALA A 312 -26.62 -5.11 -39.50
CA ALA A 312 -25.72 -4.31 -38.67
C ALA A 312 -24.41 -4.02 -39.42
N SER A 313 -23.98 -2.76 -39.48
CA SER A 313 -22.64 -2.41 -39.92
C SER A 313 -21.57 -2.98 -38.97
N PRO A 314 -20.32 -3.22 -39.42
CA PRO A 314 -19.28 -3.84 -38.60
C PRO A 314 -19.04 -3.14 -37.24
N LEU A 315 -19.04 -1.80 -37.23
CA LEU A 315 -18.90 -1.02 -36.00
C LEU A 315 -20.11 -1.15 -35.07
N ARG A 316 -21.32 -1.25 -35.64
CA ARG A 316 -22.55 -1.45 -34.87
C ARG A 316 -22.59 -2.85 -34.26
N ALA A 317 -22.22 -3.88 -35.03
CA ALA A 317 -22.08 -5.25 -34.56
C ALA A 317 -21.04 -5.34 -33.45
N TRP A 318 -19.86 -4.74 -33.64
CA TRP A 318 -18.82 -4.69 -32.60
C TRP A 318 -19.31 -4.03 -31.32
N ARG A 319 -19.90 -2.83 -31.40
CA ARG A 319 -20.32 -2.07 -30.21
C ARG A 319 -21.49 -2.70 -29.47
N ARG A 320 -22.47 -3.29 -30.18
CA ARG A 320 -23.70 -3.82 -29.57
C ARG A 320 -23.63 -5.31 -29.22
N VAL A 321 -22.79 -6.09 -29.91
CA VAL A 321 -22.73 -7.54 -29.73
C VAL A 321 -21.40 -7.95 -29.11
N TYR A 322 -20.27 -7.56 -29.71
CA TYR A 322 -18.95 -8.00 -29.24
C TYR A 322 -18.51 -7.32 -27.94
N TRP A 323 -18.49 -6.00 -27.90
CA TRP A 323 -18.00 -5.20 -26.77
C TRP A 323 -18.67 -5.58 -25.43
N PRO A 324 -20.02 -5.70 -25.33
CA PRO A 324 -20.67 -6.10 -24.08
C PRO A 324 -20.23 -7.46 -23.55
N GLN A 325 -19.91 -8.40 -24.44
CA GLN A 325 -19.41 -9.73 -24.07
C GLN A 325 -17.98 -9.70 -23.53
N THR A 326 -17.21 -8.65 -23.82
CA THR A 326 -15.84 -8.46 -23.29
C THR A 326 -15.81 -7.79 -21.92
N LEU A 327 -16.93 -7.21 -21.46
CA LEU A 327 -17.01 -6.48 -20.19
C LEU A 327 -16.55 -7.28 -18.96
N PRO A 328 -16.85 -8.60 -18.82
CA PRO A 328 -16.29 -9.40 -17.74
C PRO A 328 -14.74 -9.40 -17.74
N GLY A 329 -14.13 -9.47 -18.93
CA GLY A 329 -12.68 -9.43 -19.10
C GLY A 329 -12.10 -8.04 -18.82
N VAL A 330 -12.77 -6.99 -19.28
CA VAL A 330 -12.40 -5.58 -18.98
C VAL A 330 -12.44 -5.35 -17.48
N GLY A 331 -13.49 -5.81 -16.82
CA GLY A 331 -13.66 -5.69 -15.39
C GLY A 331 -12.60 -6.43 -14.59
N ALA A 332 -12.38 -7.73 -14.90
CA ALA A 332 -11.36 -8.54 -14.26
C ALA A 332 -9.94 -7.97 -14.45
N GLY A 333 -9.58 -7.59 -15.68
CA GLY A 333 -8.28 -6.99 -16.00
C GLY A 333 -8.09 -5.62 -15.33
N SER A 334 -9.12 -4.77 -15.34
CA SER A 334 -9.05 -3.45 -14.72
C SER A 334 -8.90 -3.53 -13.21
N LEU A 335 -9.67 -4.39 -12.55
CA LEU A 335 -9.56 -4.61 -11.11
C LEU A 335 -8.17 -5.16 -10.73
N LEU A 336 -7.68 -6.15 -11.47
CA LEU A 336 -6.36 -6.73 -11.23
C LEU A 336 -5.26 -5.69 -11.37
N VAL A 337 -5.22 -4.94 -12.47
CA VAL A 337 -4.22 -3.89 -12.69
C VAL A 337 -4.33 -2.77 -11.66
N PHE A 338 -5.55 -2.37 -11.29
CA PHE A 338 -5.77 -1.33 -10.31
C PHE A 338 -5.22 -1.70 -8.93
N ILE A 339 -5.53 -2.91 -8.44
CA ILE A 339 -5.03 -3.43 -7.16
C ILE A 339 -3.50 -3.50 -7.17
N LEU A 340 -2.91 -4.00 -8.27
CA LEU A 340 -1.45 -4.07 -8.41
C LEU A 340 -0.80 -2.69 -8.46
N ALA A 341 -1.42 -1.71 -9.15
CA ALA A 341 -0.90 -0.36 -9.29
C ALA A 341 -0.91 0.41 -7.96
N ILE A 342 -1.92 0.23 -7.11
CA ILE A 342 -2.02 0.91 -5.82
C ILE A 342 -0.85 0.56 -4.90
N GLY A 343 -0.57 -0.73 -4.75
CA GLY A 343 0.48 -1.23 -3.85
C GLY A 343 1.90 -1.06 -4.40
N TYR A 344 2.03 -0.55 -5.63
CA TYR A 344 3.30 -0.54 -6.33
C TYR A 344 4.22 0.59 -5.84
N TYR A 345 5.35 0.24 -5.22
CA TYR A 345 6.28 1.25 -4.68
C TYR A 345 7.66 1.27 -5.38
N ILE A 346 8.15 0.13 -5.88
CA ILE A 346 9.52 0.01 -6.40
C ILE A 346 9.73 0.88 -7.65
N THR A 347 8.89 0.75 -8.67
CA THR A 347 9.03 1.53 -9.91
C THR A 347 8.85 3.03 -9.65
N PRO A 348 7.79 3.53 -8.98
CA PRO A 348 7.66 4.94 -8.63
C PRO A 348 8.85 5.50 -7.84
N ALA A 349 9.42 4.72 -6.92
CA ALA A 349 10.60 5.14 -6.17
C ALA A 349 11.85 5.34 -7.06
N LEU A 350 11.97 4.57 -8.15
CA LEU A 350 13.11 4.63 -9.07
C LEU A 350 12.92 5.63 -10.22
N VAL A 351 11.72 5.72 -10.81
CA VAL A 351 11.45 6.53 -12.01
C VAL A 351 10.65 7.80 -11.73
N GLY A 352 10.00 7.90 -10.57
CA GLY A 352 9.03 8.96 -10.27
C GLY A 352 9.60 10.22 -9.65
N GLY A 353 10.81 10.17 -9.09
CA GLY A 353 11.41 11.31 -8.36
C GLY A 353 10.51 11.80 -7.23
N ARG A 354 10.48 13.12 -6.97
CA ARG A 354 9.60 13.72 -5.94
C ARG A 354 8.13 13.76 -6.36
N THR A 355 7.85 14.01 -7.64
CA THR A 355 6.47 14.23 -8.11
C THR A 355 5.70 12.91 -8.30
N GLY A 356 6.39 11.83 -8.66
CA GLY A 356 5.84 10.47 -8.77
C GLY A 356 5.78 9.69 -7.44
N GLN A 357 5.98 10.34 -6.29
CA GLN A 357 5.80 9.65 -5.01
C GLN A 357 4.33 9.31 -4.74
N LEU A 358 4.09 8.08 -4.30
CA LEU A 358 2.78 7.51 -3.95
C LEU A 358 2.73 7.11 -2.47
N ILE A 359 1.53 6.83 -1.93
CA ILE A 359 1.36 6.43 -0.54
C ILE A 359 2.17 5.18 -0.17
N SER A 360 2.31 4.24 -1.12
CA SER A 360 3.09 3.00 -0.96
C SER A 360 4.58 3.27 -0.74
N ASN A 361 5.12 4.36 -1.29
CA ASN A 361 6.49 4.80 -0.99
C ASN A 361 6.62 5.28 0.45
N MET A 362 5.60 5.96 0.99
CA MET A 362 5.60 6.42 2.38
C MET A 362 5.45 5.27 3.37
N ILE A 363 4.64 4.26 3.04
CA ILE A 363 4.57 3.02 3.83
C ILE A 363 5.95 2.35 3.91
N ALA A 364 6.63 2.19 2.77
CA ALA A 364 7.97 1.62 2.70
C ALA A 364 9.00 2.46 3.50
N TYR A 365 8.99 3.79 3.32
CA TYR A 365 9.83 4.71 4.09
C TYR A 365 9.61 4.58 5.59
N HIS A 366 8.35 4.48 6.03
CA HIS A 366 8.05 4.37 7.45
C HIS A 366 8.48 3.02 8.03
N MET A 367 8.40 1.94 7.25
CA MET A 367 8.81 0.61 7.67
C MET A 367 10.33 0.43 7.69
N GLN A 368 11.05 0.94 6.67
CA GLN A 368 12.47 0.64 6.46
C GLN A 368 13.41 1.75 6.96
N THR A 369 13.01 3.02 6.83
CA THR A 369 13.90 4.15 7.13
C THR A 369 13.54 4.78 8.48
N SER A 370 12.28 5.21 8.64
CA SER A 370 11.86 5.89 9.88
C SER A 370 11.56 4.92 11.03
N LEU A 371 11.51 3.62 10.75
CA LEU A 371 11.16 2.53 11.68
C LEU A 371 9.89 2.83 12.51
N ASN A 372 8.90 3.47 11.88
CA ASN A 372 7.58 3.76 12.45
C ASN A 372 6.57 2.71 12.01
N TRP A 373 6.66 1.52 12.60
CA TRP A 373 5.84 0.39 12.18
C TRP A 373 4.35 0.63 12.45
N GLY A 374 3.99 1.34 13.52
CA GLY A 374 2.61 1.69 13.82
C GLY A 374 1.99 2.63 12.79
N LEU A 375 2.71 3.68 12.37
CA LEU A 375 2.24 4.56 11.29
C LEU A 375 2.23 3.87 9.93
N ALA A 376 3.23 3.05 9.62
CA ALA A 376 3.26 2.26 8.38
C ALA A 376 2.05 1.30 8.32
N ALA A 377 1.74 0.63 9.43
CA ALA A 377 0.58 -0.24 9.55
C ALA A 377 -0.75 0.53 9.43
N ALA A 378 -0.87 1.72 10.03
CA ALA A 378 -2.07 2.54 9.90
C ALA A 378 -2.28 3.03 8.47
N LEU A 379 -1.22 3.51 7.80
CA LEU A 379 -1.29 3.90 6.38
C LEU A 379 -1.69 2.71 5.49
N GLY A 380 -1.13 1.53 5.74
CA GLY A 380 -1.53 0.29 5.07
C GLY A 380 -2.98 -0.10 5.35
N GLY A 381 -3.44 0.05 6.59
CA GLY A 381 -4.83 -0.20 7.00
C GLY A 381 -5.82 0.75 6.32
N VAL A 382 -5.52 2.04 6.26
CA VAL A 382 -6.33 3.03 5.52
C VAL A 382 -6.39 2.65 4.04
N LEU A 383 -5.25 2.31 3.43
CA LEU A 383 -5.20 1.90 2.03
C LEU A 383 -6.01 0.63 1.77
N LEU A 384 -5.94 -0.35 2.67
CA LEU A 384 -6.72 -1.58 2.61
C LEU A 384 -8.22 -1.28 2.65
N VAL A 385 -8.68 -0.43 3.59
CA VAL A 385 -10.09 -0.01 3.67
C VAL A 385 -10.52 0.68 2.38
N CYS A 386 -9.71 1.57 1.83
CA CYS A 386 -10.01 2.23 0.56
C CYS A 386 -10.13 1.23 -0.60
N VAL A 387 -9.19 0.30 -0.73
CA VAL A 387 -9.20 -0.73 -1.78
C VAL A 387 -10.39 -1.67 -1.63
N THR A 388 -10.68 -2.12 -0.41
CA THR A 388 -11.85 -2.96 -0.13
C THR A 388 -13.15 -2.22 -0.44
N ALA A 389 -13.28 -0.94 -0.07
CA ALA A 389 -14.46 -0.15 -0.41
C ALA A 389 -14.66 -0.02 -1.93
N LEU A 390 -13.57 0.21 -2.68
CA LEU A 390 -13.62 0.27 -4.14
C LEU A 390 -13.94 -1.09 -4.77
N TYR A 391 -13.40 -2.18 -4.22
CA TYR A 391 -13.74 -3.54 -4.63
C TYR A 391 -15.23 -3.83 -4.43
N LEU A 392 -15.79 -3.52 -3.25
CA LEU A 392 -17.21 -3.72 -2.96
C LEU A 392 -18.11 -2.86 -3.84
N LEU A 393 -17.69 -1.62 -4.14
CA LEU A 393 -18.38 -0.76 -5.09
C LEU A 393 -18.36 -1.33 -6.50
N TYR A 394 -17.20 -1.81 -6.96
CA TYR A 394 -17.05 -2.46 -8.25
C TYR A 394 -17.93 -3.71 -8.37
N ASP A 395 -17.90 -4.58 -7.35
CA ASP A 395 -18.73 -5.79 -7.31
C ASP A 395 -20.22 -5.46 -7.36
N ARG A 396 -20.65 -4.43 -6.61
CA ARG A 396 -22.04 -3.96 -6.63
C ARG A 396 -22.49 -3.38 -7.97
N LEU A 397 -21.60 -2.68 -8.69
CA LEU A 397 -21.90 -2.03 -9.97
C LEU A 397 -21.86 -3.01 -11.16
N VAL A 398 -20.90 -3.93 -11.17
CA VAL A 398 -20.67 -4.87 -12.28
C VAL A 398 -21.41 -6.19 -12.06
N GLY A 399 -21.74 -6.53 -10.81
CA GLY A 399 -22.50 -7.72 -10.44
C GLY A 399 -21.75 -9.00 -10.77
N ILE A 400 -20.61 -9.25 -10.13
CA ILE A 400 -19.84 -10.48 -10.34
C ILE A 400 -20.69 -11.72 -9.99
N GLU A 401 -21.63 -11.60 -9.04
CA GLU A 401 -22.60 -12.66 -8.73
C GLU A 401 -23.58 -12.99 -9.88
N ARG A 402 -23.77 -12.09 -10.86
CA ARG A 402 -24.54 -12.36 -12.09
C ARG A 402 -23.66 -12.89 -13.21
N MET A 403 -22.34 -12.73 -13.10
CA MET A 403 -21.34 -13.37 -13.96
C MET A 403 -21.12 -14.79 -13.47
N ARG A 404 -22.12 -15.66 -13.68
CA ARG A 404 -21.98 -17.10 -13.49
C ARG A 404 -20.73 -17.57 -14.26
N LEU A 405 -19.65 -17.85 -13.53
CA LEU A 405 -18.72 -18.91 -13.88
C LEU A 405 -19.60 -20.15 -14.05
N GLY A 406 -19.58 -20.72 -15.26
CA GLY A 406 -20.54 -21.72 -15.73
C GLY A 406 -20.72 -22.93 -14.82
#